data_AF-A0A259YXA1-F1
#
_entry.id   AF-A0A259YXA1-F1
#
_cell.length_a   1.000
_cell.length_b   1.000
_cell.length_c   1.000
_cell.angle_alpha   90.00
_cell.angle_beta   90.00
_cell.angle_gamma   90.00
#
_symmetry.space_group_name_H-M   'P 1'
#
loop_
_entity.id
_entity.type
_entity.pdbx_description
1 polymer ?
#
loop_
_entity_poly.entity_id
_entity_poly.type
_entity_poly.pdbx_seq_one_letter_code
_entity_poly.pdbx_strand_id
1 'polypeptide(L)'
;MPPIIDGRRTVEFERDSVTVFLIGMRINNPVAVRSWLPVVRAMPRMLGHLEQDRASGLLGYHSWLGRTTMLVSYWRTAEDLTRFASDPDAPHAPAWRAFNRSVAATRHVGVWHETYTATAQNSEAIYVNMPAFGLAGAIGGLPVGTGSHTWKQRMKSAK
;
A
#
# COMPACT_ATOMS: atom_id res chain seq x y z
N MET A 1 6.05 -1.14 -19.91
CA MET A 1 5.16 -1.94 -19.04
C MET A 1 5.99 -3.04 -18.38
N PRO A 2 5.79 -3.34 -17.10
CA PRO A 2 6.46 -4.47 -16.47
C PRO A 2 6.08 -5.78 -17.20
N PRO A 3 7.01 -6.74 -17.34
CA PRO A 3 6.74 -7.99 -18.03
C PRO A 3 5.70 -8.82 -17.28
N ILE A 4 4.90 -9.57 -18.02
CA ILE A 4 3.96 -10.54 -17.46
C ILE A 4 4.72 -11.80 -17.03
N ILE A 5 4.42 -12.29 -15.83
CA ILE A 5 4.94 -13.57 -15.32
C ILE A 5 3.89 -14.63 -15.59
N ASP A 6 4.19 -15.55 -16.51
CA ASP A 6 3.25 -16.59 -16.91
C ASP A 6 2.98 -17.60 -15.80
N GLY A 7 1.74 -18.11 -15.79
CA GLY A 7 1.31 -19.15 -14.87
C GLY A 7 0.90 -18.62 -13.50
N ARG A 8 0.81 -19.54 -12.54
CA ARG A 8 0.31 -19.27 -11.18
C ARG A 8 1.47 -19.03 -10.23
N ARG A 9 1.45 -17.90 -9.52
CA ARG A 9 2.42 -17.53 -8.49
C ARG A 9 1.75 -17.38 -7.14
N THR A 10 2.45 -17.73 -6.08
CA THR A 10 2.11 -17.48 -4.68
C THR A 10 3.24 -16.69 -4.01
N VAL A 11 3.08 -16.38 -2.73
CA VAL A 11 4.15 -15.86 -1.87
C VAL A 11 4.56 -16.91 -0.85
N GLU A 12 5.80 -16.81 -0.40
CA GLU A 12 6.33 -17.47 0.78
C GLU A 12 6.98 -16.40 1.64
N PHE A 13 6.73 -16.44 2.93
CA PHE A 13 7.23 -15.44 3.86
C PHE A 13 8.61 -15.85 4.34
N GLU A 14 9.66 -15.24 3.77
CA GLU A 14 11.02 -15.35 4.33
C GLU A 14 11.17 -14.58 5.66
N ARG A 15 10.25 -13.65 5.93
CA ARG A 15 10.21 -12.78 7.12
C ARG A 15 8.95 -13.06 7.92
N ASP A 16 8.99 -12.82 9.23
CA ASP A 16 7.86 -13.10 10.14
C ASP A 16 6.55 -12.42 9.72
N SER A 17 6.63 -11.19 9.20
CA SER A 17 5.45 -10.44 8.78
C SER A 17 5.76 -9.35 7.75
N VAL A 18 4.70 -8.85 7.12
CA VAL A 18 4.67 -7.68 6.24
C VAL A 18 3.48 -6.83 6.62
N THR A 19 3.69 -5.52 6.77
CA THR A 19 2.58 -4.59 6.98
C THR A 19 2.00 -4.15 5.65
N VAL A 20 0.68 -4.28 5.52
CA VAL A 20 -0.09 -3.82 4.36
C VAL A 20 -0.88 -2.59 4.79
N PHE A 21 -0.64 -1.47 4.12
CA PHE A 21 -1.30 -0.20 4.41
C PHE A 21 -2.11 0.26 3.20
N LEU A 22 -3.42 0.38 3.41
CA LEU A 22 -4.35 0.93 2.44
C LEU A 22 -4.65 2.36 2.86
N ILE A 23 -4.57 3.30 1.91
CA ILE A 23 -4.92 4.70 2.14
C ILE A 23 -5.56 5.28 0.89
N GLY A 24 -6.49 6.21 1.08
CA GLY A 24 -7.02 6.94 -0.04
C GLY A 24 -7.79 8.17 0.39
N MET A 25 -8.26 8.90 -0.62
CA MET A 25 -9.15 10.04 -0.44
C MET A 25 -10.42 9.84 -1.24
N ARG A 26 -11.49 10.53 -0.85
CA ARG A 26 -12.73 10.62 -1.62
C ARG A 26 -13.08 12.08 -1.90
N ILE A 27 -13.30 12.40 -3.17
CA ILE A 27 -13.82 13.70 -3.60
C ILE A 27 -15.33 13.69 -3.40
N ASN A 28 -15.81 14.43 -2.40
CA ASN A 28 -17.24 14.55 -2.10
C ASN A 28 -17.88 15.63 -2.97
N ASN A 29 -17.15 16.72 -3.24
CA ASN A 29 -17.59 17.81 -4.10
C ASN A 29 -16.60 18.03 -5.28
N PRO A 30 -16.90 17.53 -6.48
CA PRO A 30 -16.01 17.62 -7.65
C PRO A 30 -15.71 19.05 -8.10
N VAL A 31 -16.64 19.99 -7.95
CA VAL A 31 -16.45 21.38 -8.41
C VAL A 31 -15.56 22.20 -7.45
N ALA A 32 -15.34 21.71 -6.22
CA ALA A 32 -14.48 22.36 -5.24
C ALA A 32 -12.98 22.08 -5.48
N VAL A 33 -12.48 22.41 -6.67
CA VAL A 33 -11.11 22.08 -7.13
C VAL A 33 -10.03 22.59 -6.18
N ARG A 34 -10.19 23.80 -5.64
CA ARG A 34 -9.24 24.39 -4.68
C ARG A 34 -9.13 23.59 -3.38
N SER A 35 -10.15 22.83 -3.02
CA SER A 35 -10.15 21.97 -1.82
C SER A 35 -9.47 20.63 -2.07
N TRP A 36 -9.77 19.96 -3.19
CA TRP A 36 -9.30 18.59 -3.42
C TRP A 36 -7.96 18.48 -4.15
N LEU A 37 -7.62 19.46 -4.99
CA LEU A 37 -6.39 19.40 -5.80
C LEU A 37 -5.09 19.36 -4.97
N PRO A 38 -4.95 20.10 -3.86
CA PRO A 38 -3.77 19.99 -3.00
C PRO A 38 -3.61 18.60 -2.37
N VAL A 39 -4.72 17.98 -1.97
CA VAL A 39 -4.73 16.63 -1.35
C VAL A 39 -4.27 15.58 -2.35
N VAL A 40 -4.78 15.62 -3.59
CA VAL A 40 -4.36 14.73 -4.68
C VAL A 40 -2.85 14.86 -4.96
N ARG A 41 -2.32 16.08 -4.90
CA ARG A 41 -0.90 16.36 -5.19
C ARG A 41 0.05 16.02 -4.03
N ALA A 42 -0.46 15.71 -2.85
CA ALA A 42 0.35 15.37 -1.68
C ALA A 42 0.93 13.96 -1.79
N MET A 43 0.11 12.96 -2.18
CA MET A 43 0.53 11.56 -2.18
C MET A 43 1.70 11.26 -3.14
N PRO A 44 1.74 11.76 -4.40
CA PRO A 44 2.90 11.53 -5.27
C PRO A 44 4.22 12.07 -4.71
N ARG A 45 4.20 13.17 -3.95
CA ARG A 45 5.40 13.69 -3.27
C ARG A 45 5.88 12.77 -2.15
N MET A 46 4.95 12.22 -1.38
CA MET A 46 5.26 11.25 -0.32
C MET A 46 5.89 9.99 -0.91
N LEU A 47 5.32 9.46 -1.99
CA LEU A 47 5.86 8.28 -2.67
C LEU A 47 7.24 8.54 -3.27
N GLY A 48 7.45 9.68 -3.93
CA GLY A 48 8.77 10.04 -4.46
C GLY A 48 9.85 10.19 -3.37
N HIS A 49 9.49 10.68 -2.19
CA HIS A 49 10.40 10.72 -1.04
C HIS A 49 10.75 9.30 -0.54
N LEU A 50 9.75 8.43 -0.40
CA LEU A 50 9.95 7.04 0.04
C LEU A 50 10.79 6.22 -0.94
N GLU A 51 10.62 6.42 -2.25
CA GLU A 51 11.41 5.74 -3.27
C GLU A 51 12.90 6.12 -3.23
N GLN A 52 13.23 7.33 -2.76
CA GLN A 52 14.61 7.80 -2.63
C GLN A 52 15.28 7.26 -1.35
N ASP A 53 14.50 6.96 -0.31
CA ASP A 53 14.99 6.40 0.94
C ASP A 53 14.79 4.89 1.02
N ARG A 54 15.83 4.13 0.67
CA ARG A 54 15.83 2.67 0.82
C ARG A 54 15.74 2.19 2.27
N ALA A 55 16.05 3.05 3.26
CA ALA A 55 15.93 2.73 4.66
C ALA A 55 14.51 2.98 5.21
N SER A 56 13.60 3.60 4.43
CA SER A 56 12.24 3.92 4.85
C SER A 56 11.41 2.71 5.28
N GLY A 57 11.75 1.53 4.77
CA GLY A 57 11.01 0.28 5.03
C GLY A 57 9.84 0.05 4.08
N LEU A 58 9.61 0.93 3.10
CA LEU A 58 8.67 0.68 2.00
C LEU A 58 9.22 -0.42 1.08
N LEU A 59 8.42 -1.46 0.85
CA LEU A 59 8.73 -2.60 -0.03
C LEU A 59 8.11 -2.45 -1.43
N GLY A 60 7.02 -1.71 -1.54
CA GLY A 60 6.35 -1.45 -2.81
C GLY A 60 4.96 -0.87 -2.63
N TYR A 61 4.36 -0.37 -3.70
CA TYR A 61 3.02 0.20 -3.65
C TYR A 61 2.32 0.15 -5.02
N HIS A 62 0.99 0.25 -5.01
CA HIS A 62 0.15 0.40 -6.19
C HIS A 62 -0.99 1.37 -5.93
N SER A 63 -1.30 2.22 -6.91
CA SER A 63 -2.32 3.26 -6.78
C SER A 63 -3.37 3.20 -7.88
N TRP A 64 -4.63 3.41 -7.51
CA TRP A 64 -5.77 3.55 -8.40
C TRP A 64 -6.45 4.90 -8.18
N LEU A 65 -6.78 5.56 -9.29
CA LEU A 65 -7.48 6.82 -9.32
C LEU A 65 -8.99 6.61 -9.51
N GLY A 66 -9.77 7.57 -9.01
CA GLY A 66 -11.22 7.55 -9.09
C GLY A 66 -11.81 8.65 -8.21
N ARG A 67 -13.16 8.67 -8.07
CA ARG A 67 -13.82 9.53 -7.08
C ARG A 67 -13.33 9.22 -5.67
N THR A 68 -13.18 7.93 -5.38
CA THR A 68 -12.44 7.41 -4.24
C THR A 68 -11.15 6.81 -4.77
N THR A 69 -10.00 7.30 -4.32
CA THR A 69 -8.69 6.75 -4.65
C THR A 69 -8.34 5.63 -3.68
N MET A 70 -7.41 4.77 -4.10
CA MET A 70 -6.85 3.72 -3.27
C MET A 70 -5.37 3.59 -3.58
N LEU A 71 -4.54 3.63 -2.56
CA LEU A 71 -3.13 3.29 -2.57
C LEU A 71 -2.98 2.10 -1.63
N VAL A 72 -2.48 0.98 -2.15
CA VAL A 72 -1.96 -0.11 -1.31
C VAL A 72 -0.45 0.03 -1.26
N SER A 73 0.12 -0.10 -0.07
CA SER A 73 1.56 -0.08 0.16
C SER A 73 1.96 -1.22 1.08
N TYR A 74 3.14 -1.76 0.84
CA TYR A 74 3.72 -2.88 1.57
C TYR A 74 4.95 -2.38 2.30
N TRP A 75 5.03 -2.69 3.58
CA TRP A 75 6.06 -2.20 4.50
C TRP A 75 6.69 -3.36 5.23
N ARG A 76 7.97 -3.21 5.55
CA ARG A 76 8.72 -4.19 6.34
C ARG A 76 8.07 -4.39 7.71
N THR A 77 7.71 -3.33 8.40
CA THR A 77 6.93 -3.39 9.65
C THR A 77 5.98 -2.19 9.81
N ALA A 78 5.09 -2.26 10.79
CA ALA A 78 4.19 -1.15 11.12
C ALA A 78 4.97 0.04 11.71
N GLU A 79 6.05 -0.23 12.43
CA GLU A 79 6.94 0.79 12.99
C GLU A 79 7.64 1.60 11.91
N ASP A 80 8.06 0.96 10.80
CA ASP A 80 8.62 1.68 9.65
C ASP A 80 7.60 2.65 9.02
N LEU A 81 6.36 2.19 8.84
CA LEU A 81 5.26 3.05 8.38
C LEU A 81 5.00 4.20 9.35
N THR A 82 4.91 3.92 10.65
CA THR A 82 4.66 4.94 11.68
C THR A 82 5.79 5.94 11.77
N ARG A 83 7.06 5.51 11.66
CA ARG A 83 8.23 6.38 11.64
C ARG A 83 8.15 7.38 10.50
N PHE A 84 7.85 6.93 9.28
CA PHE A 84 7.64 7.84 8.15
C PHE A 84 6.46 8.79 8.39
N ALA A 85 5.34 8.29 8.91
CA ALA A 85 4.14 9.08 9.11
C ALA A 85 4.32 10.19 10.17
N SER A 86 5.17 9.98 11.17
CA SER A 86 5.40 10.91 12.28
C SER A 86 6.65 11.78 12.11
N ASP A 87 7.52 11.47 11.16
CA ASP A 87 8.74 12.23 10.88
C ASP A 87 8.40 13.69 10.49
N PRO A 88 8.87 14.70 11.25
CA PRO A 88 8.59 16.10 10.99
C PRO A 88 9.26 16.64 9.72
N ASP A 89 10.36 16.01 9.29
CA ASP A 89 11.14 16.37 8.10
C ASP A 89 10.65 15.61 6.85
N ALA A 90 9.84 14.56 7.04
CA ALA A 90 9.17 13.86 5.96
C ALA A 90 7.94 14.62 5.44
N PRO A 91 7.57 14.43 4.16
CA PRO A 91 6.44 15.16 3.54
C PRO A 91 5.05 14.80 4.10
N HIS A 92 4.91 13.73 4.90
CA HIS A 92 3.61 13.31 5.43
C HIS A 92 3.05 14.28 6.49
N ALA A 93 3.80 14.57 7.56
CA ALA A 93 3.30 15.37 8.68
C ALA A 93 2.88 16.81 8.26
N PRO A 94 3.61 17.53 7.39
CA PRO A 94 3.17 18.82 6.86
C PRO A 94 1.88 18.71 6.02
N ALA A 95 1.77 17.69 5.17
CA ALA A 95 0.59 17.46 4.34
C ALA A 95 -0.65 17.14 5.19
N TRP A 96 -0.49 16.31 6.23
CA TRP A 96 -1.57 15.99 7.16
C TRP A 96 -2.05 17.21 7.93
N ARG A 97 -1.13 18.06 8.41
CA ARG A 97 -1.49 19.34 9.05
C ARG A 97 -2.27 20.26 8.10
N ALA A 98 -1.87 20.36 6.83
CA ALA A 98 -2.58 21.15 5.84
C ALA A 98 -3.97 20.59 5.53
N PHE A 99 -4.08 19.26 5.42
CA PHE A 99 -5.35 18.57 5.23
C PHE A 99 -6.32 18.83 6.39
N ASN A 100 -5.88 18.64 7.64
CA ASN A 100 -6.70 18.85 8.84
C ASN A 100 -7.29 20.27 8.91
N ARG A 101 -6.50 21.29 8.55
CA ARG A 101 -7.02 22.66 8.45
C ARG A 101 -8.10 22.82 7.37
N SER A 102 -7.95 22.13 6.25
CA SER A 102 -8.91 22.21 5.13
C SER A 102 -10.25 21.51 5.41
N VAL A 103 -10.22 20.36 6.09
CA VAL A 103 -11.44 19.58 6.41
C VAL A 103 -12.18 20.10 7.64
N ALA A 104 -11.50 20.81 8.54
CA ALA A 104 -12.17 21.56 9.60
C ALA A 104 -13.15 22.60 9.03
N ALA A 105 -12.85 23.15 7.84
CA ALA A 105 -13.68 24.16 7.18
C ALA A 105 -14.73 23.58 6.21
N THR A 106 -14.51 22.39 5.64
CA THR A 106 -15.40 21.85 4.57
C THR A 106 -15.50 20.33 4.60
N ARG A 107 -16.53 19.79 3.95
CA ARG A 107 -16.70 18.32 3.75
C ARG A 107 -16.37 17.86 2.33
N HIS A 108 -15.61 18.66 1.57
CA HIS A 108 -15.40 18.45 0.13
C HIS A 108 -14.48 17.27 -0.19
N VAL A 109 -13.65 16.84 0.77
CA VAL A 109 -12.73 15.71 0.67
C VAL A 109 -12.80 14.89 1.94
N GLY A 110 -12.80 13.56 1.81
CA GLY A 110 -12.52 12.64 2.92
C GLY A 110 -11.19 11.92 2.70
N VAL A 111 -10.57 11.43 3.78
CA VAL A 111 -9.42 10.52 3.75
C VAL A 111 -9.79 9.29 4.56
N TRP A 112 -9.30 8.13 4.13
CA TRP A 112 -9.48 6.85 4.82
C TRP A 112 -8.16 6.09 4.80
N HIS A 113 -7.93 5.25 5.80
CA HIS A 113 -6.80 4.34 5.80
C HIS A 113 -7.07 3.10 6.66
N GLU A 114 -6.40 2.00 6.34
CA GLU A 114 -6.46 0.72 7.05
C GLU A 114 -5.05 0.14 7.09
N THR A 115 -4.65 -0.41 8.25
CA THR A 115 -3.34 -1.04 8.44
C THR A 115 -3.53 -2.48 8.89
N TYR A 116 -2.90 -3.41 8.19
CA TYR A 116 -2.93 -4.84 8.48
C TYR A 116 -1.52 -5.40 8.58
N THR A 117 -1.35 -6.46 9.37
CA THR A 117 -0.11 -7.24 9.42
C THR A 117 -0.37 -8.63 8.85
N ALA A 118 0.20 -8.88 7.68
CA ALA A 118 0.19 -10.17 7.01
C ALA A 118 1.35 -11.02 7.53
N THR A 119 1.04 -12.25 7.89
CA THR A 119 1.98 -13.29 8.32
C THR A 119 1.74 -14.53 7.47
N ALA A 120 2.69 -15.47 7.50
CA ALA A 120 2.52 -16.75 6.82
C ALA A 120 1.24 -17.49 7.27
N GLN A 121 0.82 -17.32 8.52
CA GLN A 121 -0.28 -18.07 9.16
C GLN A 121 -1.66 -17.47 8.89
N ASN A 122 -1.74 -16.17 8.60
CA ASN A 122 -3.02 -15.44 8.52
C ASN A 122 -3.26 -14.78 7.16
N SER A 123 -2.45 -15.10 6.14
CA SER A 123 -2.58 -14.53 4.81
C SER A 123 -2.35 -15.57 3.72
N GLU A 124 -2.94 -15.33 2.55
CA GLU A 124 -2.61 -16.05 1.32
C GLU A 124 -2.60 -15.07 0.16
N ALA A 125 -1.83 -15.39 -0.87
CA ALA A 125 -1.88 -14.66 -2.13
C ALA A 125 -1.78 -15.61 -3.33
N ILE A 126 -2.44 -15.23 -4.42
CA ILE A 126 -2.37 -15.92 -5.70
C ILE A 126 -2.35 -14.88 -6.82
N TYR A 127 -1.48 -15.12 -7.80
CA TYR A 127 -1.34 -14.29 -8.99
C TYR A 127 -1.35 -15.21 -10.21
N VAL A 128 -2.05 -14.82 -11.28
CA VAL A 128 -2.14 -15.62 -12.51
C VAL A 128 -1.91 -14.69 -13.69
N ASN A 129 -0.84 -14.92 -14.44
CA ASN A 129 -0.47 -14.10 -15.61
C ASN A 129 -0.44 -12.60 -15.28
N MET A 130 0.19 -12.26 -14.15
CA MET A 130 0.33 -10.89 -13.65
C MET A 130 1.79 -10.44 -13.74
N PRO A 131 2.08 -9.14 -13.88
CA PRO A 131 3.40 -8.62 -13.55
C PRO A 131 3.70 -8.83 -12.06
N ALA A 132 4.94 -8.55 -11.63
CA ALA A 132 5.26 -8.45 -10.21
C ALA A 132 4.35 -7.40 -9.55
N PHE A 133 3.46 -7.87 -8.68
CA PHE A 133 2.34 -7.09 -8.15
C PHE A 133 2.01 -7.53 -6.73
N GLY A 134 1.49 -6.59 -5.95
CA GLY A 134 1.02 -6.82 -4.60
C GLY A 134 2.11 -7.39 -3.69
N LEU A 135 1.72 -8.28 -2.79
CA LEU A 135 2.65 -8.95 -1.88
C LEU A 135 3.78 -9.71 -2.61
N ALA A 136 3.50 -10.41 -3.72
CA ALA A 136 4.55 -11.06 -4.51
C ALA A 136 5.53 -10.08 -5.17
N GLY A 137 5.09 -8.86 -5.48
CA GLY A 137 6.00 -7.80 -5.92
C GLY A 137 6.84 -7.24 -4.78
N ALA A 138 6.29 -7.20 -3.56
CA ALA A 138 6.93 -6.61 -2.38
C ALA A 138 7.96 -7.52 -1.71
N ILE A 139 7.67 -8.83 -1.59
CA ILE A 139 8.54 -9.81 -0.91
C ILE A 139 9.03 -10.94 -1.81
N GLY A 140 8.72 -10.89 -3.10
CA GLY A 140 9.00 -11.97 -4.03
C GLY A 140 7.86 -12.97 -4.13
N GLY A 141 7.68 -13.53 -5.32
CA GLY A 141 6.72 -14.59 -5.58
C GLY A 141 7.39 -15.83 -6.16
N LEU A 142 6.80 -16.99 -5.92
CA LEU A 142 7.27 -18.29 -6.40
C LEU A 142 6.16 -19.03 -7.16
N PRO A 143 6.50 -19.98 -8.07
CA PRO A 143 5.47 -20.80 -8.72
C PRO A 143 4.61 -21.54 -7.70
N VAL A 144 3.32 -21.69 -8.00
CA VAL A 144 2.47 -22.62 -7.26
C VAL A 144 2.96 -24.04 -7.51
N GLY A 145 3.38 -24.73 -6.44
CA GLY A 145 3.82 -26.12 -6.46
C GLY A 145 3.03 -27.02 -5.51
N THR A 146 3.55 -28.23 -5.28
CA THR A 146 2.98 -29.22 -4.37
C THR A 146 2.67 -28.59 -3.01
N GLY A 147 1.44 -28.76 -2.52
CA GLY A 147 1.03 -28.19 -1.23
C GLY A 147 0.65 -26.71 -1.26
N SER A 148 0.47 -26.08 -2.43
CA SER A 148 0.01 -24.67 -2.56
C SER A 148 -1.09 -24.46 -3.62
N HIS A 149 -1.63 -25.54 -4.20
CA HIS A 149 -2.62 -25.49 -5.27
C HIS A 149 -3.96 -24.88 -4.86
N THR A 150 -4.39 -25.10 -3.62
CA THR A 150 -5.68 -24.63 -3.10
C THR A 150 -5.49 -23.46 -2.13
N TRP A 151 -6.54 -22.65 -1.96
CA TRP A 151 -6.57 -21.61 -0.93
C TRP A 151 -6.25 -22.18 0.46
N LYS A 152 -6.87 -23.30 0.84
CA LYS A 152 -6.68 -23.96 2.15
C LYS A 152 -5.22 -24.37 2.38
N GLN A 153 -4.55 -24.78 1.33
CA GLN A 153 -3.15 -25.15 1.36
C GLN A 153 -2.27 -23.94 1.63
N ARG A 154 -2.42 -22.86 0.84
CA ARG A 154 -1.65 -21.62 1.02
C ARG A 154 -1.87 -20.96 2.39
N MET A 155 -3.11 -20.97 2.89
CA MET A 155 -3.43 -20.47 4.23
C MET A 155 -2.80 -21.29 5.37
N LYS A 156 -2.45 -22.56 5.12
CA LYS A 156 -1.89 -23.48 6.12
C LYS A 156 -0.37 -23.62 6.02
N SER A 157 0.26 -23.07 4.99
CA SER A 157 1.68 -23.31 4.65
C SER A 157 2.67 -22.68 5.63
N ALA A 158 2.21 -22.00 6.68
CA ALA A 158 3.04 -21.63 7.81
C ALA A 158 3.22 -22.82 8.76
N LYS A 159 4.26 -23.62 8.51
CA LYS A 159 4.76 -24.60 9.47
C LYS A 159 6.22 -24.35 9.75
#